data_AF-A0A521FK79-F1
#
_entry.id   AF-A0A521FK79-F1
#
_cell.length_a   1.000
_cell.length_b   1.000
_cell.length_c   1.000
_cell.angle_alpha   90.00
_cell.angle_beta   90.00
_cell.angle_gamma   90.00
#
_symmetry.space_group_name_H-M   'P 1'
#
loop_
_entity.id
_entity.type
_entity.pdbx_description
1 polymer ?
#
loop_
_entity_poly.entity_id
_entity_poly.type
_entity_poly.pdbx_seq_one_letter_code
_entity_poly.pdbx_strand_id
1 'polypeptide(L)'
;MKVVLQKASILFIFTALLVTGCDSGGNDGPAPVVGELAEDIPGDISTVEQTRSPVENIPANPSTVTQPRTPVANIEGDVESNPGYTFFDLDAGAVVEDSASDAWDIGFGGTTLIANSGNEGGIQVISGAYADVEEAPADGYEAETAQSSWYNYDFTSHQVTPKEDQTIVVETPDGNYAKIEILSYYRDSNTENESRYFTFNYTLKTNGETALYHEDTYTYYDLEAGEIIEDAASSDWDVAFDGTTVMANDANGGGIQVVAGAYAEVEEAPESGYAAATAQSSWYNYDFATHVITPKEDQTIVVHTPEGNYGKIQVLSYYEDGEPTNDSRYYTFNYLVKTTGETQLYHESEPTYFDLESGEIVQDATSPQWDIAFSGTTIAANAENNGGIQSLNIAFADVDEAPVEGYAATNAEWYNYTGNTPPTHAVLPVEGVTLVVQTPDGNYAKVRIISYYEGNPDTSSEEFITDRPDPRYFTFEYAVQTDGSVYFE
;
A
#
# COMPACT_ATOMS: atom_id res chain seq x y z
N MET A 1 32.50 3.10 -6.96
CA MET A 1 32.25 4.15 -7.97
C MET A 1 30.76 4.04 -8.31
N LYS A 2 29.90 4.58 -7.44
CA LYS A 2 28.44 4.52 -7.60
C LYS A 2 28.04 5.58 -8.62
N VAL A 3 27.29 5.16 -9.64
CA VAL A 3 26.71 6.05 -10.66
C VAL A 3 25.48 6.68 -10.03
N VAL A 4 25.52 7.99 -9.84
CA VAL A 4 24.36 8.81 -9.46
C VAL A 4 23.52 8.97 -10.72
N LEU A 5 22.31 8.40 -10.75
CA LEU A 5 21.31 8.77 -11.76
C LEU A 5 20.60 10.03 -11.28
N GLN A 6 21.07 11.16 -11.77
CA GLN A 6 20.37 12.43 -11.68
C GLN A 6 19.19 12.37 -12.68
N LYS A 7 17.95 12.28 -12.20
CA LYS A 7 16.76 12.46 -13.05
C LYS A 7 16.82 13.90 -13.61
N ALA A 8 17.11 14.01 -14.89
CA ALA A 8 17.10 15.27 -15.62
C ALA A 8 15.68 15.54 -16.10
N SER A 9 15.09 16.67 -15.68
CA SER A 9 13.91 17.22 -16.33
C SER A 9 14.21 17.45 -17.80
N ILE A 10 13.51 16.71 -18.67
CA ILE A 10 13.66 16.81 -20.12
C ILE A 10 12.84 18.01 -20.58
N LEU A 11 13.52 19.12 -20.83
CA LEU A 11 12.96 20.29 -21.51
C LEU A 11 12.95 20.01 -23.02
N PHE A 12 11.77 19.80 -23.61
CA PHE A 12 11.61 19.70 -25.05
C PHE A 12 11.65 21.10 -25.69
N ILE A 13 12.68 21.36 -26.48
CA ILE A 13 12.80 22.57 -27.30
C ILE A 13 12.06 22.33 -28.62
N PHE A 14 10.98 23.08 -28.88
CA PHE A 14 10.26 23.03 -30.15
C PHE A 14 11.09 23.61 -31.30
N THR A 15 11.12 22.87 -32.42
CA THR A 15 11.80 23.28 -33.65
C THR A 15 10.79 23.95 -34.59
N ALA A 16 10.83 25.28 -34.71
CA ALA A 16 10.03 26.01 -35.69
C ALA A 16 10.56 25.78 -37.11
N LEU A 17 9.76 25.14 -37.97
CA LEU A 17 10.06 24.95 -39.39
C LEU A 17 9.59 26.17 -40.20
N LEU A 18 10.50 27.12 -40.46
CA LEU A 18 10.23 28.29 -41.31
C LEU A 18 10.23 27.90 -42.80
N VAL A 19 9.05 27.82 -43.41
CA VAL A 19 8.89 27.82 -44.87
C VAL A 19 8.65 29.26 -45.33
N THR A 20 9.63 29.85 -46.03
CA THR A 20 9.49 31.18 -46.63
C THR A 20 8.92 31.07 -48.04
N GLY A 21 7.72 31.62 -48.23
CA GLY A 21 7.14 31.93 -49.53
C GLY A 21 6.95 33.44 -49.67
N CYS A 22 7.55 34.05 -50.69
CA CYS A 22 7.39 35.47 -51.01
C CYS A 22 6.22 35.72 -51.98
N ASP A 23 5.58 36.87 -51.76
CA ASP A 23 4.95 37.80 -52.71
C ASP A 23 3.47 37.58 -53.10
N SER A 24 2.58 38.42 -52.56
CA SER A 24 1.88 39.44 -53.38
C SER A 24 1.04 40.38 -52.51
N GLY A 25 1.16 41.69 -52.76
CA GLY A 25 0.43 42.73 -52.04
C GLY A 25 -1.10 42.60 -52.12
N GLY A 26 -1.70 42.30 -50.98
CA GLY A 26 -3.08 42.58 -50.60
C GLY A 26 -3.05 43.03 -49.14
N ASN A 27 -4.14 43.62 -48.65
CA ASN A 27 -4.38 43.69 -47.21
C ASN A 27 -4.64 42.24 -46.76
N ASP A 28 -3.56 41.48 -46.59
CA ASP A 28 -3.60 40.17 -45.98
C ASP A 28 -4.18 40.40 -44.59
N GLY A 29 -5.22 39.64 -44.24
CA GLY A 29 -5.81 39.69 -42.92
C GLY A 29 -4.77 39.45 -41.82
N PRO A 30 -5.18 39.47 -40.55
CA PRO A 30 -4.32 39.01 -39.47
C PRO A 30 -3.63 37.69 -39.87
N ALA A 31 -2.35 37.58 -39.52
CA ALA A 31 -1.56 36.39 -39.87
C ALA A 31 -2.19 35.15 -39.19
N PRO A 32 -2.23 33.98 -39.87
CA PRO A 32 -2.90 32.81 -39.35
C PRO A 32 -2.42 32.46 -37.95
N VAL A 33 -3.30 32.38 -36.96
CA VAL A 33 -2.93 31.96 -35.60
C VAL A 33 -2.62 30.47 -35.61
N VAL A 34 -1.40 30.09 -35.21
CA VAL A 34 -0.96 28.69 -35.19
C VAL A 34 -1.36 28.04 -33.87
N GLY A 35 -1.98 26.87 -33.93
CA GLY A 35 -2.27 26.06 -32.74
C GLY A 35 -0.98 25.47 -32.15
N GLU A 36 -0.80 25.63 -30.84
CA GLU A 36 0.25 25.06 -30.02
C GLU A 36 -0.34 24.03 -29.05
N LEU A 37 0.49 23.09 -28.61
CA LEU A 37 0.11 22.01 -27.71
C LEU A 37 0.94 22.12 -26.44
N ALA A 38 0.26 22.26 -25.29
CA ALA A 38 0.86 22.09 -23.98
C ALA A 38 0.48 20.70 -23.46
N GLU A 39 1.49 19.92 -23.04
CA GLU A 39 1.33 18.55 -22.58
C GLU A 39 1.71 18.46 -21.11
N ASP A 40 0.91 17.72 -20.33
CA ASP A 40 1.16 17.40 -18.92
C ASP A 40 1.50 18.60 -18.02
N ILE A 41 0.81 19.72 -18.21
CA ILE A 41 0.93 20.88 -17.33
C ILE A 41 0.30 20.52 -15.98
N PRO A 42 1.05 20.55 -14.86
CA PRO A 42 0.50 20.25 -13.55
C PRO A 42 -0.70 21.16 -13.28
N GLY A 43 -1.80 20.57 -12.84
CA GLY A 43 -3.06 21.24 -12.53
C GLY A 43 -3.08 21.85 -11.14
N ASP A 44 -2.05 21.59 -10.35
CA ASP A 44 -1.65 22.26 -9.12
C ASP A 44 -0.14 21.97 -8.98
N ILE A 45 0.67 22.93 -8.55
CA ILE A 45 2.02 22.62 -8.06
C ILE A 45 1.83 22.11 -6.63
N SER A 46 1.99 20.79 -6.48
CA SER A 46 1.99 20.16 -5.16
C SER A 46 3.26 20.59 -4.42
N THR A 47 3.11 21.17 -3.22
CA THR A 47 4.23 21.26 -2.25
C THR A 47 4.40 19.94 -1.46
N VAL A 48 3.65 18.90 -1.83
CA VAL A 48 3.75 17.54 -1.29
C VAL A 48 4.38 16.64 -2.34
N GLU A 49 5.59 16.16 -2.07
CA GLU A 49 6.38 15.37 -3.03
C GLU A 49 5.90 13.91 -3.18
N GLN A 50 4.97 13.41 -2.33
CA GLN A 50 4.38 12.08 -2.51
C GLN A 50 3.07 11.84 -1.73
N THR A 51 1.97 11.63 -2.48
CA THR A 51 0.81 10.85 -2.01
C THR A 51 0.85 9.51 -2.72
N ARG A 52 0.77 8.40 -1.97
CA ARG A 52 0.73 7.07 -2.57
C ARG A 52 -0.64 6.45 -2.48
N SER A 53 -0.96 5.60 -3.45
CA SER A 53 -2.04 4.62 -3.33
C SER A 53 -1.91 3.83 -2.02
N PRO A 54 -3.01 3.30 -1.47
CA PRO A 54 -2.95 2.45 -0.29
C PRO A 54 -1.88 1.37 -0.49
N VAL A 55 -1.05 1.19 0.52
CA VAL A 55 -0.15 0.04 0.59
C VAL A 55 -0.98 -1.11 1.10
N GLU A 56 -1.01 -2.20 0.35
CA GLU A 56 -1.86 -3.36 0.65
C GLU A 56 -1.01 -4.54 1.14
N ASN A 57 -1.59 -5.32 2.06
CA ASN A 57 -1.05 -6.60 2.51
C ASN A 57 0.41 -6.56 3.01
N ILE A 58 0.81 -5.50 3.72
CA ILE A 58 2.12 -5.46 4.39
C ILE A 58 2.06 -6.40 5.60
N PRO A 59 2.85 -7.48 5.62
CA PRO A 59 2.87 -8.37 6.77
C PRO A 59 3.37 -7.61 8.00
N ALA A 60 2.81 -7.87 9.16
CA ALA A 60 3.24 -7.34 10.45
C ALA A 60 3.84 -8.47 11.27
N ASN A 61 5.10 -8.76 10.90
CA ASN A 61 5.85 -10.00 11.12
C ASN A 61 5.80 -10.93 9.90
N PRO A 62 6.80 -10.87 9.01
CA PRO A 62 6.81 -11.64 7.76
C PRO A 62 7.15 -13.12 7.97
N SER A 63 7.25 -13.61 9.21
CA SER A 63 7.59 -14.99 9.43
C SER A 63 6.43 -15.92 9.02
N THR A 64 6.76 -16.87 8.16
CA THR A 64 5.96 -18.00 7.63
C THR A 64 5.51 -19.03 8.68
N VAL A 65 5.24 -18.55 9.90
CA VAL A 65 4.90 -19.38 11.06
C VAL A 65 3.40 -19.60 11.09
N THR A 66 2.99 -20.81 10.73
CA THR A 66 1.64 -21.28 10.99
C THR A 66 1.59 -21.81 12.42
N GLN A 67 0.98 -21.05 13.34
CA GLN A 67 0.54 -21.59 14.62
C GLN A 67 -0.99 -21.67 14.62
N PRO A 68 -1.60 -22.83 14.92
CA PRO A 68 -2.98 -22.82 15.37
C PRO A 68 -3.05 -22.05 16.70
N ARG A 69 -3.82 -20.96 16.74
CA ARG A 69 -3.98 -20.12 17.95
C ARG A 69 -4.69 -20.83 19.11
N THR A 70 -5.16 -22.05 18.90
CA THR A 70 -5.76 -22.93 19.90
C THR A 70 -5.12 -24.31 19.82
N PRO A 71 -4.87 -24.98 20.96
CA PRO A 71 -4.36 -26.35 20.94
C PRO A 71 -5.24 -27.25 20.07
N VAL A 72 -4.61 -28.10 19.27
CA VAL A 72 -5.32 -29.17 18.59
C VAL A 72 -5.75 -30.15 19.67
N ALA A 73 -7.06 -30.37 19.80
CA ALA A 73 -7.62 -31.13 20.89
C ALA A 73 -8.26 -32.44 20.43
N ASN A 74 -8.18 -33.45 21.29
CA ASN A 74 -8.89 -34.73 21.13
C ASN A 74 -8.56 -35.53 19.86
N ILE A 75 -7.31 -35.47 19.39
CA ILE A 75 -6.87 -36.36 18.30
C ILE A 75 -6.80 -37.79 18.82
N GLU A 76 -7.65 -38.66 18.27
CA GLU A 76 -7.72 -40.07 18.65
C GLU A 76 -6.46 -40.81 18.19
N GLY A 77 -5.71 -41.41 19.11
CA GLY A 77 -4.53 -42.24 18.81
C GLY A 77 -4.81 -43.73 18.92
N ASP A 78 -6.06 -44.14 18.73
CA ASP A 78 -6.51 -45.54 18.82
C ASP A 78 -7.59 -45.83 17.78
N VAL A 79 -7.19 -45.91 16.52
CA VAL A 79 -8.10 -46.25 15.43
C VAL A 79 -8.08 -47.75 15.18
N GLU A 80 -9.26 -48.36 15.00
CA GLU A 80 -9.38 -49.80 14.65
C GLU A 80 -8.85 -50.12 13.22
N SER A 81 -8.33 -49.13 12.50
CA SER A 81 -7.74 -49.29 11.17
C SER A 81 -6.31 -49.83 11.25
N ASN A 82 -5.84 -50.48 10.19
CA ASN A 82 -4.42 -50.83 10.02
C ASN A 82 -3.77 -49.68 9.23
N PRO A 83 -2.77 -48.95 9.76
CA PRO A 83 -1.79 -49.40 10.77
C PRO A 83 -2.04 -48.99 12.24
N GLY A 84 -3.21 -48.45 12.60
CA GLY A 84 -3.55 -48.13 14.00
C GLY A 84 -3.12 -46.74 14.45
N TYR A 85 -2.96 -45.82 13.50
CA TYR A 85 -2.55 -44.44 13.71
C TYR A 85 -3.55 -43.48 13.09
N THR A 86 -3.72 -42.33 13.73
CA THR A 86 -4.36 -41.16 13.13
C THR A 86 -3.29 -40.24 12.58
N PHE A 87 -3.37 -39.91 11.29
CA PHE A 87 -2.39 -39.08 10.60
C PHE A 87 -2.85 -37.63 10.60
N PHE A 88 -1.92 -36.71 10.82
CA PHE A 88 -2.19 -35.29 10.91
C PHE A 88 -1.26 -34.52 9.97
N ASP A 89 -1.87 -33.61 9.22
CA ASP A 89 -1.23 -32.63 8.35
C ASP A 89 -1.09 -31.33 9.15
N LEU A 90 0.14 -30.92 9.43
CA LEU A 90 0.50 -29.74 10.21
C LEU A 90 0.30 -28.45 9.40
N ASP A 91 0.45 -28.52 8.07
CA ASP A 91 0.18 -27.40 7.16
C ASP A 91 -1.33 -27.11 7.11
N ALA A 92 -2.16 -28.13 6.95
CA ALA A 92 -3.62 -28.00 6.94
C ALA A 92 -4.25 -27.89 8.34
N GLY A 93 -3.52 -28.29 9.38
CA GLY A 93 -4.03 -28.38 10.75
C GLY A 93 -5.17 -29.39 10.90
N ALA A 94 -5.13 -30.50 10.15
CA ALA A 94 -6.24 -31.44 10.03
C ALA A 94 -5.80 -32.92 9.97
N VAL A 95 -6.73 -33.81 10.32
CA VAL A 95 -6.53 -35.27 10.19
C VAL A 95 -6.68 -35.70 8.74
N VAL A 96 -5.80 -36.61 8.30
CA VAL A 96 -5.78 -37.20 6.95
C VAL A 96 -6.00 -38.71 7.04
N GLU A 97 -6.82 -39.25 6.13
CA GLU A 97 -7.20 -40.67 6.10
C GLU A 97 -6.20 -41.55 5.32
N ASP A 98 -5.47 -40.97 4.36
CA ASP A 98 -4.58 -41.73 3.47
C ASP A 98 -3.14 -41.83 4.01
N SER A 99 -2.89 -42.93 4.73
CA SER A 99 -1.57 -43.30 5.25
C SER A 99 -0.46 -43.51 4.21
N ALA A 100 -0.81 -43.66 2.93
CA ALA A 100 0.16 -43.93 1.86
C ALA A 100 0.61 -42.67 1.11
N SER A 101 0.00 -41.52 1.42
CA SER A 101 0.32 -40.23 0.82
C SER A 101 1.48 -39.53 1.53
N ASP A 102 2.00 -38.49 0.89
CA ASP A 102 2.91 -37.47 1.44
C ASP A 102 2.17 -36.36 2.19
N ALA A 103 0.83 -36.34 2.17
CA ALA A 103 0.01 -35.28 2.74
C ALA A 103 -0.14 -35.30 4.29
N TRP A 104 0.67 -36.07 5.00
CA TRP A 104 0.63 -36.12 6.47
C TRP A 104 2.04 -36.08 7.03
N ASP A 105 2.19 -35.49 8.21
CA ASP A 105 3.50 -35.23 8.82
C ASP A 105 3.74 -36.10 10.05
N ILE A 106 2.73 -36.19 10.92
CA ILE A 106 2.80 -36.90 12.18
C ILE A 106 1.62 -37.86 12.36
N GLY A 107 1.91 -39.08 12.83
CA GLY A 107 0.91 -40.08 13.18
C GLY A 107 0.87 -40.34 14.68
N PHE A 108 -0.34 -40.39 15.25
CA PHE A 108 -0.60 -40.66 16.67
C PHE A 108 -1.12 -42.09 16.88
N GLY A 109 -0.42 -42.91 17.66
CA GLY A 109 -0.80 -44.31 17.90
C GLY A 109 -0.36 -44.85 19.26
N GLY A 110 -1.30 -45.15 20.16
CA GLY A 110 -0.99 -45.56 21.52
C GLY A 110 -0.11 -44.52 22.21
N THR A 111 1.08 -44.90 22.68
CA THR A 111 2.09 -43.96 23.21
C THR A 111 3.23 -43.66 22.22
N THR A 112 3.11 -44.12 20.98
CA THR A 112 4.10 -43.96 19.92
C THR A 112 3.64 -42.88 18.95
N LEU A 113 4.54 -41.95 18.63
CA LEU A 113 4.35 -41.00 17.55
C LEU A 113 5.26 -41.38 16.40
N ILE A 114 4.77 -41.26 15.16
CA ILE A 114 5.52 -41.58 13.94
C ILE A 114 5.60 -40.36 13.04
N ALA A 115 6.68 -40.26 12.26
CA ALA A 115 6.76 -39.34 11.14
C ALA A 115 6.49 -40.07 9.82
N ASN A 116 6.18 -39.29 8.78
CA ASN A 116 6.05 -39.79 7.41
C ASN A 116 7.41 -40.09 6.76
N SER A 117 8.20 -40.95 7.42
CA SER A 117 9.54 -41.35 7.00
C SER A 117 9.61 -42.14 5.70
N GLY A 118 8.46 -42.65 5.22
CA GLY A 118 8.35 -43.21 3.87
C GLY A 118 8.47 -42.14 2.77
N ASN A 119 8.20 -40.88 3.11
CA ASN A 119 8.25 -39.70 2.25
C ASN A 119 9.21 -38.66 2.84
N GLU A 120 10.38 -39.08 3.30
CA GLU A 120 11.47 -38.20 3.76
C GLU A 120 11.19 -37.39 5.04
N GLY A 121 10.02 -37.54 5.69
CA GLY A 121 9.76 -36.96 7.00
C GLY A 121 10.51 -37.64 8.15
N GLY A 122 10.57 -36.97 9.30
CA GLY A 122 11.31 -37.45 10.46
C GLY A 122 10.80 -36.91 11.80
N ILE A 123 11.01 -37.64 12.90
CA ILE A 123 10.61 -37.22 14.26
C ILE A 123 11.75 -37.41 15.26
N GLN A 124 11.91 -36.46 16.17
CA GLN A 124 12.87 -36.51 17.26
C GLN A 124 12.26 -35.90 18.54
N VAL A 125 12.66 -36.41 19.71
CA VAL A 125 12.31 -35.79 21.00
C VAL A 125 13.57 -35.21 21.61
N ILE A 126 13.58 -33.90 21.86
CA ILE A 126 14.71 -33.17 22.40
C ILE A 126 14.42 -32.65 23.80
N SER A 127 15.49 -32.48 24.59
CA SER A 127 15.40 -31.86 25.91
C SER A 127 15.25 -30.35 25.78
N GLY A 128 14.24 -29.80 26.46
CA GLY A 128 13.88 -28.39 26.42
C GLY A 128 12.37 -28.24 26.48
N ALA A 129 11.88 -27.27 27.25
CA ALA A 129 10.46 -26.92 27.22
C ALA A 129 10.10 -26.32 25.86
N TYR A 130 8.85 -26.47 25.42
CA TYR A 130 8.38 -26.00 24.11
C TYR A 130 8.71 -24.53 23.83
N ALA A 131 8.57 -23.69 24.84
CA ALA A 131 8.86 -22.26 24.75
C ALA A 131 10.35 -21.95 24.54
N ASP A 132 11.24 -22.84 24.99
CA ASP A 132 12.70 -22.65 24.96
C ASP A 132 13.35 -23.24 23.71
N VAL A 133 12.61 -24.01 22.90
CA VAL A 133 13.11 -24.58 21.65
C VAL A 133 12.99 -23.56 20.53
N GLU A 134 14.15 -23.03 20.13
CA GLU A 134 14.29 -22.01 19.09
C GLU A 134 14.87 -22.54 17.78
N GLU A 135 15.42 -23.76 17.72
CA GLU A 135 15.97 -24.26 16.45
C GLU A 135 15.71 -25.76 16.28
N ALA A 136 15.34 -26.15 15.06
CA ALA A 136 15.23 -27.52 14.63
C ALA A 136 16.63 -28.15 14.58
N PRO A 137 16.83 -29.32 15.20
CA PRO A 137 18.09 -30.04 15.05
C PRO A 137 18.38 -30.35 13.58
N ALA A 138 19.65 -30.26 13.18
CA ALA A 138 20.06 -30.57 11.80
C ALA A 138 20.05 -32.07 11.48
N ASP A 139 20.14 -32.93 12.50
CA ASP A 139 20.22 -34.39 12.38
C ASP A 139 19.48 -35.06 13.54
N GLY A 140 19.31 -36.39 13.46
CA GLY A 140 18.79 -37.22 14.57
C GLY A 140 17.29 -37.52 14.47
N TYR A 141 16.67 -37.21 13.34
CA TYR A 141 15.29 -37.61 13.07
C TYR A 141 15.19 -39.11 12.79
N GLU A 142 14.21 -39.73 13.42
CA GLU A 142 13.90 -41.16 13.32
C GLU A 142 12.49 -41.35 12.74
N ALA A 143 12.13 -42.58 12.41
CA ALA A 143 10.78 -42.90 11.91
C ALA A 143 9.70 -42.82 13.01
N GLU A 144 10.07 -43.06 14.26
CA GLU A 144 9.16 -43.10 15.41
C GLU A 144 9.84 -42.66 16.70
N THR A 145 9.05 -42.17 17.66
CA THR A 145 9.57 -41.78 18.98
C THR A 145 9.99 -42.99 19.79
N ALA A 146 11.13 -42.89 20.49
CA ALA A 146 11.53 -43.89 21.47
C ALA A 146 10.52 -44.02 22.63
N GLN A 147 10.39 -45.22 23.20
CA GLN A 147 9.48 -45.47 24.32
C GLN A 147 9.78 -44.54 25.51
N SER A 148 8.72 -43.95 26.08
CA SER A 148 8.81 -43.03 27.24
C SER A 148 9.68 -41.80 27.02
N SER A 149 9.94 -41.39 25.77
CA SER A 149 10.72 -40.19 25.45
C SER A 149 9.97 -38.92 25.84
N TRP A 150 8.73 -38.76 25.39
CA TRP A 150 7.88 -37.57 25.60
C TRP A 150 6.95 -37.65 26.83
N TYR A 151 6.88 -38.80 27.51
CA TYR A 151 5.96 -39.03 28.64
C TYR A 151 6.59 -39.78 29.81
N ASN A 152 6.01 -39.58 30.99
CA ASN A 152 6.18 -40.40 32.18
C ASN A 152 5.02 -41.38 32.32
N TYR A 153 5.29 -42.58 32.82
CA TYR A 153 4.29 -43.61 33.09
C TYR A 153 4.31 -44.02 34.57
N ASP A 154 3.17 -43.88 35.24
CA ASP A 154 2.99 -44.36 36.61
C ASP A 154 2.49 -45.81 36.59
N PHE A 155 3.30 -46.75 37.09
CA PHE A 155 2.95 -48.18 37.10
C PHE A 155 1.86 -48.55 38.14
N THR A 156 1.54 -47.67 39.07
CA THR A 156 0.51 -47.86 40.10
C THR A 156 -0.84 -47.35 39.63
N SER A 157 -0.90 -46.13 39.09
CA SER A 157 -2.14 -45.55 38.56
C SER A 157 -2.36 -45.83 37.08
N HIS A 158 -1.37 -46.39 36.38
CA HIS A 158 -1.35 -46.57 34.92
C HIS A 158 -1.53 -45.28 34.13
N GLN A 159 -1.20 -44.13 34.73
CA GLN A 159 -1.33 -42.82 34.09
C GLN A 159 -0.12 -42.48 33.22
N VAL A 160 -0.40 -41.81 32.09
CA VAL A 160 0.59 -41.25 31.17
C VAL A 160 0.56 -39.73 31.33
N THR A 161 1.68 -39.14 31.70
CA THR A 161 1.83 -37.68 31.85
C THR A 161 2.88 -37.18 30.88
N PRO A 162 2.57 -36.26 29.96
CA PRO A 162 3.58 -35.62 29.12
C PRO A 162 4.69 -34.96 29.95
N LYS A 163 5.91 -34.93 29.42
CA LYS A 163 7.05 -34.25 30.06
C LYS A 163 7.09 -32.80 29.59
N GLU A 164 7.03 -31.87 30.53
CA GLU A 164 7.07 -30.43 30.26
C GLU A 164 8.44 -29.93 29.77
N ASP A 165 9.50 -30.70 29.99
CA ASP A 165 10.89 -30.39 29.61
C ASP A 165 11.36 -31.17 28.36
N GLN A 166 10.43 -31.73 27.60
CA GLN A 166 10.71 -32.41 26.33
C GLN A 166 9.84 -31.84 25.23
N THR A 167 10.47 -31.55 24.09
CA THR A 167 9.79 -31.05 22.89
C THR A 167 9.97 -32.06 21.77
N ILE A 168 8.89 -32.33 21.06
CA ILE A 168 8.93 -33.14 19.84
C ILE A 168 9.24 -32.21 18.68
N VAL A 169 10.20 -32.57 17.82
CA VAL A 169 10.49 -31.88 16.57
C VAL A 169 10.21 -32.82 15.40
N VAL A 170 9.48 -32.33 14.41
CA VAL A 170 9.09 -33.05 13.19
C VAL A 170 9.71 -32.34 11.99
N GLU A 171 10.38 -33.10 11.14
CA GLU A 171 10.72 -32.72 9.76
C GLU A 171 9.59 -33.27 8.86
N THR A 172 8.91 -32.39 8.12
CA THR A 172 7.79 -32.79 7.24
C THR A 172 8.31 -33.33 5.91
N PRO A 173 7.49 -34.06 5.13
CA PRO A 173 7.85 -34.51 3.78
C PRO A 173 8.30 -33.40 2.83
N ASP A 174 7.78 -32.18 3.03
CA ASP A 174 8.13 -31.00 2.23
C ASP A 174 9.43 -30.32 2.70
N GLY A 175 10.12 -30.88 3.71
CA GLY A 175 11.35 -30.32 4.28
C GLY A 175 11.11 -29.15 5.22
N ASN A 176 9.88 -28.98 5.73
CA ASN A 176 9.54 -27.99 6.75
C ASN A 176 9.80 -28.55 8.15
N TYR A 177 9.85 -27.68 9.16
CA TYR A 177 10.09 -28.10 10.54
C TYR A 177 8.99 -27.65 11.48
N ALA A 178 8.58 -28.52 12.39
CA ALA A 178 7.64 -28.18 13.44
C ALA A 178 8.13 -28.59 14.83
N LYS A 179 7.85 -27.76 15.85
CA LYS A 179 7.91 -28.19 17.25
C LYS A 179 6.53 -28.47 17.80
N ILE A 180 6.43 -29.47 18.67
CA ILE A 180 5.17 -29.96 19.25
C ILE A 180 5.37 -30.20 20.75
N GLU A 181 4.40 -29.77 21.56
CA GLU A 181 4.23 -30.22 22.95
C GLU A 181 2.90 -30.95 23.12
N ILE A 182 2.94 -32.13 23.73
CA ILE A 182 1.72 -32.83 24.12
C ILE A 182 1.25 -32.25 25.45
N LEU A 183 0.07 -31.65 25.48
CA LEU A 183 -0.56 -31.09 26.68
C LEU A 183 -1.33 -32.16 27.45
N SER A 184 -1.99 -33.08 26.74
CA SER A 184 -2.74 -34.17 27.37
C SER A 184 -2.81 -35.41 26.48
N TYR A 185 -2.97 -36.56 27.15
CA TYR A 185 -3.19 -37.88 26.55
C TYR A 185 -4.62 -38.41 26.79
N TYR A 186 -5.48 -37.60 27.40
CA TYR A 186 -6.85 -37.96 27.79
C TYR A 186 -7.87 -37.02 27.20
N ARG A 187 -9.05 -37.57 26.86
CA ARG A 187 -10.11 -36.81 26.22
C ARG A 187 -10.53 -35.61 27.08
N ASP A 188 -10.70 -34.47 26.43
CA ASP A 188 -11.04 -33.18 27.03
C ASP A 188 -10.00 -32.72 28.07
N SER A 189 -8.76 -33.19 27.91
CA SER A 189 -7.65 -32.95 28.82
C SER A 189 -7.93 -33.34 30.28
N ASN A 190 -8.76 -34.37 30.49
CA ASN A 190 -9.17 -34.85 31.81
C ASN A 190 -8.74 -36.31 32.02
N THR A 191 -7.88 -36.56 33.02
CA THR A 191 -7.30 -37.88 33.32
C THR A 191 -8.31 -38.96 33.71
N GLU A 192 -9.56 -38.59 34.02
CA GLU A 192 -10.64 -39.53 34.32
C GLU A 192 -11.37 -40.03 33.07
N ASN A 193 -11.15 -39.41 31.91
CA ASN A 193 -11.76 -39.78 30.64
C ASN A 193 -10.91 -40.83 29.89
N GLU A 194 -11.35 -41.23 28.68
CA GLU A 194 -10.60 -42.19 27.86
C GLU A 194 -9.18 -41.68 27.55
N SER A 195 -8.20 -42.59 27.67
CA SER A 195 -6.81 -42.36 27.25
C SER A 195 -6.66 -42.48 25.73
N ARG A 196 -5.50 -42.09 25.17
CA ARG A 196 -5.22 -42.08 23.72
C ARG A 196 -5.99 -40.98 22.97
N TYR A 197 -6.27 -39.87 23.65
CA TYR A 197 -6.77 -38.66 23.02
C TYR A 197 -5.75 -37.55 23.24
N PHE A 198 -5.06 -37.17 22.18
CA PHE A 198 -3.98 -36.20 22.22
C PHE A 198 -4.53 -34.79 22.13
N THR A 199 -4.09 -33.95 23.05
CA THR A 199 -4.22 -32.49 22.96
C THR A 199 -2.81 -31.92 22.91
N PHE A 200 -2.49 -31.09 21.93
CA PHE A 200 -1.13 -30.59 21.72
C PHE A 200 -1.11 -29.17 21.14
N ASN A 201 0.00 -28.47 21.37
CA ASN A 201 0.36 -27.26 20.63
C ASN A 201 1.42 -27.61 19.60
N TYR A 202 1.43 -26.90 18.47
CA TYR A 202 2.54 -26.95 17.54
C TYR A 202 2.86 -25.59 16.93
N THR A 203 4.11 -25.43 16.49
CA THR A 203 4.59 -24.33 15.66
C THR A 203 5.20 -24.94 14.42
N LEU A 204 4.67 -24.62 13.25
CA LEU A 204 5.21 -25.04 11.96
C LEU A 204 5.95 -23.87 11.30
N LYS A 205 7.09 -24.18 10.70
CA LYS A 205 7.95 -23.27 9.95
C LYS A 205 8.15 -23.82 8.55
N THR A 206 7.69 -23.06 7.56
CA THR A 206 7.73 -23.47 6.15
C THR A 206 8.98 -22.94 5.44
N ASN A 207 9.19 -23.34 4.18
CA ASN A 207 10.34 -22.98 3.34
C ASN A 207 11.70 -23.50 3.86
N GLY A 208 11.69 -24.56 4.66
CA GLY A 208 12.92 -25.17 5.19
C GLY A 208 13.68 -24.34 6.22
N GLU A 209 13.03 -23.35 6.84
CA GLU A 209 13.61 -22.61 7.97
C GLU A 209 13.75 -23.50 9.22
N THR A 210 14.93 -23.49 9.84
CA THR A 210 15.19 -24.25 11.08
C THR A 210 14.81 -23.47 12.34
N ALA A 211 14.60 -22.16 12.27
CA ALA A 211 14.23 -21.34 13.43
C ALA A 211 12.81 -21.74 13.92
N LEU A 212 12.68 -22.44 15.04
CA LEU A 212 11.40 -22.90 15.62
C LEU A 212 10.80 -21.91 16.62
N TYR A 213 11.17 -20.65 16.52
CA TYR A 213 10.66 -19.55 17.32
C TYR A 213 10.02 -18.50 16.43
N HIS A 214 9.19 -17.67 17.05
CA HIS A 214 8.79 -16.41 16.48
C HIS A 214 10.00 -15.48 16.68
N GLU A 215 10.75 -15.17 15.62
CA GLU A 215 11.47 -13.91 15.68
C GLU A 215 10.39 -12.83 15.70
N ASP A 216 10.39 -12.00 16.73
CA ASP A 216 9.68 -10.73 16.72
C ASP A 216 10.37 -9.82 15.69
N THR A 217 10.33 -10.21 14.41
CA THR A 217 10.86 -9.45 13.29
C THR A 217 9.77 -8.50 12.85
N TYR A 218 10.05 -7.21 13.03
CA TYR A 218 9.21 -6.18 12.48
C TYR A 218 9.35 -6.21 10.95
N THR A 219 8.28 -5.88 10.24
CA THR A 219 8.42 -5.46 8.83
C THR A 219 8.72 -3.98 8.81
N TYR A 220 9.92 -3.62 8.37
CA TYR A 220 10.37 -2.23 8.28
C TYR A 220 9.98 -1.65 6.93
N TYR A 221 9.39 -0.47 6.93
CA TYR A 221 8.88 0.19 5.74
C TYR A 221 9.42 1.62 5.67
N ASP A 222 10.00 1.96 4.53
CA ASP A 222 10.42 3.32 4.15
C ASP A 222 9.21 4.01 3.51
N LEU A 223 8.70 5.08 4.11
CA LEU A 223 7.55 5.83 3.61
C LEU A 223 7.93 6.63 2.36
N GLU A 224 9.12 7.23 2.34
CA GLU A 224 9.66 8.03 1.24
C GLU A 224 9.88 7.20 -0.04
N ALA A 225 10.53 6.04 0.09
CA ALA A 225 10.74 5.10 -1.01
C ALA A 225 9.50 4.21 -1.25
N GLY A 226 8.69 3.98 -0.23
CA GLY A 226 7.52 3.09 -0.22
C GLY A 226 7.89 1.65 -0.56
N GLU A 227 8.90 1.17 0.14
CA GLU A 227 9.48 -0.15 -0.01
C GLU A 227 9.75 -0.76 1.37
N ILE A 228 9.78 -2.09 1.43
CA ILE A 228 10.20 -2.83 2.63
C ILE A 228 11.73 -2.80 2.72
N ILE A 229 12.25 -2.55 3.91
CA ILE A 229 13.68 -2.54 4.21
C ILE A 229 14.04 -3.78 5.04
N GLU A 230 14.98 -4.58 4.55
CA GLU A 230 15.39 -5.83 5.21
C GLU A 230 16.33 -5.59 6.40
N ASP A 231 17.15 -4.54 6.35
CA ASP A 231 18.15 -4.26 7.39
C ASP A 231 17.54 -3.41 8.52
N ALA A 232 17.18 -4.07 9.62
CA ALA A 232 16.67 -3.45 10.84
C ALA A 232 17.57 -2.34 11.41
N ALA A 233 18.88 -2.39 11.15
CA ALA A 233 19.82 -1.38 11.63
C ALA A 233 19.94 -0.16 10.69
N SER A 234 19.28 -0.20 9.53
CA SER A 234 19.29 0.91 8.59
C SER A 234 18.58 2.15 9.14
N SER A 235 19.03 3.32 8.70
CA SER A 235 18.32 4.58 8.89
C SER A 235 17.22 4.82 7.86
N ASP A 236 17.15 3.96 6.82
CA ASP A 236 16.30 4.18 5.65
C ASP A 236 14.82 3.85 5.92
N TRP A 237 14.51 3.06 6.95
CA TRP A 237 13.11 2.76 7.29
C TRP A 237 12.55 3.74 8.32
N ASP A 238 11.25 4.04 8.22
CA ASP A 238 10.59 5.03 9.08
C ASP A 238 9.65 4.40 10.09
N VAL A 239 8.86 3.43 9.62
CA VAL A 239 7.89 2.70 10.43
C VAL A 239 8.11 1.20 10.35
N ALA A 240 7.76 0.50 11.42
CA ALA A 240 7.81 -0.94 11.43
C ALA A 240 6.56 -1.55 12.08
N PHE A 241 6.15 -2.72 11.60
CA PHE A 241 4.92 -3.41 12.00
C PHE A 241 5.22 -4.77 12.63
N ASP A 242 4.67 -5.01 13.83
CA ASP A 242 4.68 -6.32 14.52
C ASP A 242 3.37 -6.54 15.28
N GLY A 243 2.57 -7.49 14.82
CA GLY A 243 1.22 -7.69 15.36
C GLY A 243 0.46 -6.36 15.32
N THR A 244 -0.13 -5.94 16.44
CA THR A 244 -0.85 -4.66 16.53
C THR A 244 0.03 -3.44 16.81
N THR A 245 1.34 -3.63 16.91
CA THR A 245 2.30 -2.57 17.24
C THR A 245 2.78 -1.93 15.95
N VAL A 246 2.64 -0.60 15.88
CA VAL A 246 3.36 0.22 14.89
C VAL A 246 4.44 0.97 15.65
N MET A 247 5.68 0.91 15.18
CA MET A 247 6.81 1.62 15.77
C MET A 247 7.51 2.50 14.76
N ALA A 248 8.28 3.46 15.26
CA ALA A 248 9.15 4.31 14.46
C ALA A 248 10.62 3.92 14.66
N ASN A 249 11.47 4.36 13.73
CA ASN A 249 12.93 4.21 13.82
C ASN A 249 13.55 5.17 14.84
N ASP A 250 13.16 5.01 16.10
CA ASP A 250 13.55 5.89 17.21
C ASP A 250 15.05 5.86 17.50
N ALA A 251 15.70 4.73 17.25
CA ALA A 251 17.15 4.59 17.32
C ALA A 251 17.89 5.55 16.37
N ASN A 252 17.29 5.91 15.23
CA ASN A 252 17.81 6.87 14.26
C ASN A 252 17.13 8.24 14.33
N GLY A 253 16.33 8.51 15.38
CA GLY A 253 15.69 9.82 15.60
C GLY A 253 14.26 9.95 15.09
N GLY A 254 13.67 8.86 14.59
CA GLY A 254 12.27 8.80 14.26
C GLY A 254 11.35 8.79 15.49
N GLY A 255 10.05 8.92 15.27
CA GLY A 255 9.05 8.86 16.33
C GLY A 255 7.63 8.73 15.81
N ILE A 256 6.74 8.15 16.62
CA ILE A 256 5.33 7.92 16.27
C ILE A 256 4.39 8.52 17.31
N GLN A 257 3.28 9.07 16.87
CA GLN A 257 2.22 9.59 17.74
C GLN A 257 0.84 9.31 17.14
N VAL A 258 -0.08 8.76 17.94
CA VAL A 258 -1.48 8.62 17.52
C VAL A 258 -2.26 9.86 17.95
N VAL A 259 -2.86 10.55 16.98
CA VAL A 259 -3.60 11.79 17.14
C VAL A 259 -5.08 11.53 16.90
N ALA A 260 -5.94 12.13 17.74
CA ALA A 260 -7.37 12.08 17.54
C ALA A 260 -7.78 13.00 16.38
N GLY A 261 -8.53 12.45 15.43
CA GLY A 261 -8.94 13.10 14.19
C GLY A 261 -8.91 12.10 13.03
N ALA A 262 -9.89 12.21 12.13
CA ALA A 262 -9.88 11.39 10.93
C ALA A 262 -8.70 11.77 10.02
N TYR A 263 -8.25 10.85 9.18
CA TYR A 263 -7.07 11.04 8.32
C TYR A 263 -7.08 12.36 7.53
N ALA A 264 -8.24 12.73 6.97
CA ALA A 264 -8.40 13.95 6.20
C ALA A 264 -8.38 15.24 7.07
N GLU A 265 -8.67 15.14 8.36
CA GLU A 265 -8.75 16.28 9.29
C GLU A 265 -7.39 16.58 9.96
N VAL A 266 -6.45 15.62 9.94
CA VAL A 266 -5.11 15.82 10.48
C VAL A 266 -4.24 16.52 9.43
N GLU A 267 -4.18 17.84 9.55
CA GLU A 267 -3.50 18.75 8.64
C GLU A 267 -2.14 19.24 9.17
N GLU A 268 -1.77 18.95 10.42
CA GLU A 268 -0.48 19.37 10.96
C GLU A 268 0.10 18.33 11.92
N ALA A 269 1.39 18.06 11.78
CA ALA A 269 2.16 17.20 12.64
C ALA A 269 2.38 17.87 14.01
N PRO A 270 2.19 17.16 15.13
CA PRO A 270 2.48 17.71 16.45
C PRO A 270 3.96 18.12 16.59
N GLU A 271 4.24 19.24 17.28
CA GLU A 271 5.62 19.68 17.57
C GLU A 271 6.35 18.76 18.55
N SER A 272 5.62 17.98 19.36
CA SER A 272 6.17 17.09 20.39
C SER A 272 5.16 16.02 20.79
N GLY A 273 5.64 14.97 21.47
CA GLY A 273 4.80 13.87 21.95
C GLY A 273 5.05 12.53 21.24
N TYR A 274 6.01 12.48 20.33
CA TYR A 274 6.43 11.25 19.67
C TYR A 274 7.02 10.23 20.65
N ALA A 275 6.57 8.99 20.51
CA ALA A 275 7.06 7.81 21.22
C ALA A 275 7.80 6.89 20.24
N ALA A 276 8.45 5.84 20.75
CA ALA A 276 9.06 4.81 19.92
C ALA A 276 8.00 3.89 19.26
N ALA A 277 6.86 3.67 19.92
CA ALA A 277 5.79 2.80 19.43
C ALA A 277 4.41 3.28 19.84
N THR A 278 3.38 2.85 19.10
CA THR A 278 1.98 3.07 19.44
C THR A 278 1.61 2.39 20.76
N ALA A 279 0.76 3.04 21.56
CA ALA A 279 0.18 2.40 22.73
C ALA A 279 -0.83 1.32 22.34
N GLN A 280 -1.01 0.31 23.21
CA GLN A 280 -2.00 -0.75 22.99
C GLN A 280 -3.40 -0.15 22.75
N SER A 281 -4.10 -0.66 21.73
CA SER A 281 -5.44 -0.23 21.34
C SER A 281 -5.57 1.27 21.01
N SER A 282 -4.48 2.00 20.73
CA SER A 282 -4.57 3.43 20.42
C SER A 282 -5.23 3.66 19.06
N TRP A 283 -4.90 2.86 18.05
CA TRP A 283 -5.38 3.00 16.67
C TRP A 283 -6.49 2.00 16.28
N TYR A 284 -6.83 1.04 17.15
CA TYR A 284 -7.82 0.01 16.86
C TYR A 284 -8.78 -0.27 18.01
N ASN A 285 -9.92 -0.87 17.68
CA ASN A 285 -10.84 -1.53 18.60
C ASN A 285 -10.69 -3.04 18.51
N TYR A 286 -10.88 -3.74 19.63
CA TYR A 286 -10.84 -5.20 19.70
C TYR A 286 -12.17 -5.75 20.20
N ASP A 287 -12.79 -6.64 19.44
CA ASP A 287 -13.99 -7.36 19.83
C ASP A 287 -13.61 -8.67 20.53
N PHE A 288 -13.92 -8.80 21.82
CA PHE A 288 -13.60 -9.99 22.61
C PHE A 288 -14.46 -11.22 22.29
N ALA A 289 -15.61 -11.04 21.64
CA ALA A 289 -16.50 -12.13 21.27
C ALA A 289 -16.11 -12.75 19.92
N THR A 290 -15.68 -11.92 18.97
CA THR A 290 -15.30 -12.36 17.62
C THR A 290 -13.80 -12.40 17.39
N HIS A 291 -13.00 -11.84 18.31
CA HIS A 291 -11.56 -11.65 18.18
C HIS A 291 -11.16 -10.78 16.97
N VAL A 292 -12.07 -9.92 16.50
CA VAL A 292 -11.84 -9.02 15.36
C VAL A 292 -11.22 -7.71 15.81
N ILE A 293 -10.24 -7.23 15.04
CA ILE A 293 -9.59 -5.93 15.17
C ILE A 293 -10.17 -4.98 14.11
N THR A 294 -10.66 -3.82 14.53
CA THR A 294 -11.19 -2.80 13.61
C THR A 294 -10.41 -1.51 13.81
N PRO A 295 -9.72 -0.99 12.77
CA PRO A 295 -9.07 0.31 12.85
C PRO A 295 -10.06 1.42 13.24
N LYS A 296 -9.59 2.41 13.99
CA LYS A 296 -10.39 3.56 14.39
C LYS A 296 -10.33 4.62 13.30
N GLU A 297 -11.47 4.94 12.69
CA GLU A 297 -11.56 5.96 11.64
C GLU A 297 -11.24 7.38 12.15
N ASP A 298 -11.35 7.61 13.45
CA ASP A 298 -11.11 8.89 14.13
C ASP A 298 -9.72 8.97 14.79
N GLN A 299 -8.80 8.08 14.44
CA GLN A 299 -7.41 8.11 14.91
C GLN A 299 -6.45 8.06 13.72
N THR A 300 -5.51 8.98 13.69
CA THR A 300 -4.47 9.05 12.66
C THR A 300 -3.11 8.87 13.32
N ILE A 301 -2.26 8.04 12.71
CA ILE A 301 -0.89 7.85 13.15
C ILE A 301 -0.05 8.93 12.46
N VAL A 302 0.67 9.74 13.22
CA VAL A 302 1.66 10.72 12.72
C VAL A 302 3.06 10.19 12.99
N VAL A 303 3.93 10.30 11.99
CA VAL A 303 5.31 9.79 11.98
C VAL A 303 6.26 10.97 11.79
N HIS A 304 7.28 11.05 12.62
CA HIS A 304 8.48 11.85 12.39
C HIS A 304 9.58 10.89 11.92
N THR A 305 10.13 11.09 10.74
CA THR A 305 11.10 10.15 10.14
C THR A 305 12.52 10.42 10.63
N PRO A 306 13.47 9.46 10.50
CA PRO A 306 14.89 9.67 10.81
C PRO A 306 15.52 10.85 10.06
N GLU A 307 15.02 11.15 8.85
CA GLU A 307 15.50 12.27 8.03
C GLU A 307 14.97 13.65 8.52
N GLY A 308 14.05 13.66 9.49
CA GLY A 308 13.41 14.87 10.00
C GLY A 308 12.17 15.29 9.21
N ASN A 309 11.60 14.38 8.41
CA ASN A 309 10.36 14.59 7.68
C ASN A 309 9.15 14.22 8.55
N TYR A 310 7.96 14.59 8.09
CA TYR A 310 6.71 14.23 8.76
C TYR A 310 5.78 13.51 7.80
N GLY A 311 5.09 12.49 8.30
CA GLY A 311 4.07 11.76 7.56
C GLY A 311 2.87 11.43 8.43
N LYS A 312 1.78 11.00 7.78
CA LYS A 312 0.62 10.42 8.45
C LYS A 312 0.18 9.13 7.78
N ILE A 313 -0.34 8.22 8.61
CA ILE A 313 -0.81 6.90 8.23
C ILE A 313 -2.24 6.72 8.75
N GLN A 314 -3.11 6.22 7.87
CA GLN A 314 -4.42 5.68 8.21
C GLN A 314 -4.40 4.18 7.97
N VAL A 315 -4.50 3.39 9.04
CA VAL A 315 -4.69 1.94 8.91
C VAL A 315 -6.11 1.69 8.43
N LEU A 316 -6.24 1.00 7.29
CA LEU A 316 -7.51 0.63 6.65
C LEU A 316 -7.93 -0.79 7.03
N SER A 317 -6.97 -1.71 7.10
CA SER A 317 -7.21 -3.08 7.55
C SER A 317 -5.99 -3.69 8.24
N TYR A 318 -6.25 -4.72 9.03
CA TYR A 318 -5.29 -5.58 9.71
C TYR A 318 -5.33 -7.04 9.19
N TYR A 319 -6.11 -7.28 8.14
CA TYR A 319 -6.32 -8.60 7.55
C TYR A 319 -5.96 -8.59 6.07
N GLU A 320 -5.50 -9.74 5.59
CA GLU A 320 -5.13 -9.96 4.19
C GLU A 320 -6.34 -9.70 3.29
N ASP A 321 -6.12 -8.94 2.22
CA ASP A 321 -7.13 -8.45 1.27
C ASP A 321 -8.25 -7.62 1.93
N GLY A 322 -8.02 -7.13 3.14
CA GLY A 322 -8.98 -6.30 3.86
C GLY A 322 -10.06 -7.09 4.61
N GLU A 323 -10.10 -8.41 4.54
CA GLU A 323 -11.23 -9.22 5.01
C GLU A 323 -10.96 -9.91 6.36
N PRO A 324 -11.76 -9.66 7.42
CA PRO A 324 -11.55 -10.26 8.75
C PRO A 324 -11.62 -11.79 8.83
N THR A 325 -12.07 -12.45 7.76
CA THR A 325 -12.07 -13.92 7.64
C THR A 325 -10.74 -14.49 7.15
N ASN A 326 -9.87 -13.66 6.59
CA ASN A 326 -8.55 -14.04 6.11
C ASN A 326 -7.51 -13.91 7.24
N ASP A 327 -6.25 -14.19 6.91
CA ASP A 327 -5.16 -14.10 7.86
C ASP A 327 -5.01 -12.68 8.42
N SER A 328 -4.90 -12.57 9.73
CA SER A 328 -4.63 -11.31 10.44
C SER A 328 -3.14 -10.98 10.42
N ARG A 329 -2.76 -9.75 10.78
CA ARG A 329 -1.37 -9.21 10.71
C ARG A 329 -0.94 -8.85 9.30
N TYR A 330 -1.87 -8.42 8.47
CA TYR A 330 -1.60 -7.81 7.18
C TYR A 330 -2.15 -6.39 7.20
N TYR A 331 -1.26 -5.42 7.22
CA TYR A 331 -1.62 -4.01 7.21
C TYR A 331 -1.94 -3.58 5.79
N THR A 332 -3.13 -3.00 5.65
CA THR A 332 -3.45 -2.15 4.50
C THR A 332 -3.61 -0.73 5.02
N PHE A 333 -2.93 0.25 4.43
CA PHE A 333 -2.95 1.62 4.94
C PHE A 333 -2.78 2.68 3.85
N ASN A 334 -3.43 3.82 4.05
CA ASN A 334 -3.12 5.06 3.32
C ASN A 334 -2.01 5.80 4.04
N TYR A 335 -1.16 6.50 3.28
CA TYR A 335 -0.23 7.43 3.89
C TYR A 335 0.13 8.62 3.00
N LEU A 336 0.67 9.64 3.65
CA LEU A 336 1.25 10.84 3.07
C LEU A 336 2.56 11.12 3.81
N VAL A 337 3.61 11.48 3.08
CA VAL A 337 4.89 11.91 3.65
C VAL A 337 5.33 13.24 3.05
N LYS A 338 5.86 14.13 3.88
CA LYS A 338 6.34 15.46 3.51
C LYS A 338 7.85 15.57 3.73
N THR A 339 8.60 15.51 2.63
CA THR A 339 10.08 15.42 2.61
C THR A 339 10.81 16.76 2.77
N THR A 340 10.08 17.84 3.07
CA THR A 340 10.65 19.18 3.26
C THR A 340 10.95 19.50 4.73
N GLY A 341 10.63 18.59 5.66
CA GLY A 341 10.71 18.81 7.11
C GLY A 341 9.64 19.74 7.67
N GLU A 342 8.67 20.15 6.85
CA GLU A 342 7.54 20.98 7.24
C GLU A 342 6.45 20.14 7.94
N THR A 343 5.70 20.75 8.86
CA THR A 343 4.71 20.04 9.70
C THR A 343 3.35 19.87 9.03
N GLN A 344 3.04 20.56 7.94
CA GLN A 344 1.74 20.44 7.28
C GLN A 344 1.57 19.04 6.67
N LEU A 345 0.48 18.36 7.01
CA LEU A 345 0.14 17.01 6.58
C LEU A 345 -1.07 17.00 5.63
N TYR A 346 -1.22 18.03 4.81
CA TYR A 346 -2.25 18.15 3.78
C TYR A 346 -1.63 18.58 2.46
N HIS A 347 -2.39 18.34 1.39
CA HIS A 347 -2.06 18.82 0.06
C HIS A 347 -2.37 20.31 -0.03
N GLU A 348 -1.37 21.17 -0.03
CA GLU A 348 -1.51 22.54 -0.55
C GLU A 348 -1.41 22.46 -2.08
N SER A 349 -2.56 22.53 -2.73
CA SER A 349 -2.63 22.78 -4.17
C SER A 349 -2.40 24.27 -4.40
N GLU A 350 -1.20 24.68 -4.81
CA GLU A 350 -1.02 26.01 -5.40
C GLU A 350 -1.35 25.96 -6.90
N PRO A 351 -2.07 26.96 -7.44
CA PRO A 351 -2.36 26.99 -8.87
C PRO A 351 -1.08 27.00 -9.70
N THR A 352 -1.06 26.25 -10.80
CA THR A 352 0.01 26.39 -11.81
C THR A 352 -0.34 27.55 -12.72
N TYR A 353 0.54 28.55 -12.79
CA TYR A 353 0.36 29.70 -13.68
C TYR A 353 1.13 29.47 -15.00
N PHE A 354 0.47 29.66 -16.13
CA PHE A 354 1.02 29.43 -17.47
C PHE A 354 0.87 30.69 -18.33
N ASP A 355 1.98 31.05 -18.99
CA ASP A 355 2.05 32.11 -19.99
C ASP A 355 1.81 31.47 -21.36
N LEU A 356 0.70 31.83 -22.01
CA LEU A 356 0.27 31.27 -23.30
C LEU A 356 1.13 31.81 -24.45
N GLU A 357 1.71 33.00 -24.31
CA GLU A 357 2.58 33.60 -25.32
C GLU A 357 3.98 32.96 -25.34
N SER A 358 4.54 32.66 -24.16
CA SER A 358 5.86 32.01 -24.06
C SER A 358 5.80 30.49 -24.00
N GLY A 359 4.66 29.92 -23.59
CA GLY A 359 4.50 28.50 -23.33
C GLY A 359 5.20 28.03 -22.06
N GLU A 360 5.50 28.94 -21.12
CA GLU A 360 6.25 28.66 -19.89
C GLU A 360 5.40 28.77 -18.63
N ILE A 361 5.77 28.00 -17.59
CA ILE A 361 5.20 28.13 -16.25
C ILE A 361 5.80 29.33 -15.54
N VAL A 362 4.95 30.16 -14.94
CA VAL A 362 5.32 31.35 -14.17
C VAL A 362 5.21 31.05 -12.68
N GLN A 363 6.29 31.25 -11.93
CA GLN A 363 6.33 30.92 -10.50
C GLN A 363 5.70 31.99 -9.59
N ASP A 364 5.66 33.24 -10.04
CA ASP A 364 5.12 34.36 -9.25
C ASP A 364 3.64 34.59 -9.58
N ALA A 365 2.77 34.18 -8.67
CA ALA A 365 1.31 34.38 -8.75
C ALA A 365 0.89 35.83 -8.97
N THR A 366 1.70 36.81 -8.54
CA THR A 366 1.40 38.24 -8.68
C THR A 366 1.89 38.84 -10.00
N SER A 367 2.64 38.05 -10.78
CA SER A 367 3.18 38.49 -12.06
C SER A 367 2.07 38.76 -13.07
N PRO A 368 2.17 39.82 -13.89
CA PRO A 368 1.27 40.01 -15.03
C PRO A 368 1.61 39.11 -16.22
N GLN A 369 2.65 38.27 -16.13
CA GLN A 369 3.13 37.46 -17.26
C GLN A 369 2.31 36.20 -17.54
N TRP A 370 1.60 35.67 -16.54
CA TRP A 370 0.77 34.49 -16.74
C TRP A 370 -0.63 34.87 -17.18
N ASP A 371 -1.25 34.03 -18.00
CA ASP A 371 -2.56 34.29 -18.60
C ASP A 371 -3.63 33.38 -18.03
N ILE A 372 -3.28 32.10 -17.90
CA ILE A 372 -4.15 31.03 -17.46
C ILE A 372 -3.52 30.32 -16.27
N ALA A 373 -4.34 29.92 -15.31
CA ALA A 373 -3.91 29.13 -14.18
C ALA A 373 -4.81 27.92 -13.98
N PHE A 374 -4.22 26.82 -13.55
CA PHE A 374 -4.92 25.56 -13.28
C PHE A 374 -4.93 25.31 -11.78
N SER A 375 -6.10 25.01 -11.22
CA SER A 375 -6.21 24.51 -9.85
C SER A 375 -7.32 23.47 -9.69
N GLY A 376 -6.93 22.21 -9.46
CA GLY A 376 -7.84 21.06 -9.51
C GLY A 376 -8.60 21.06 -10.84
N THR A 377 -9.94 21.14 -10.80
CA THR A 377 -10.77 21.27 -12.01
C THR A 377 -11.11 22.72 -12.39
N THR A 378 -10.62 23.69 -11.65
CA THR A 378 -10.87 25.12 -11.90
C THR A 378 -9.78 25.67 -12.79
N ILE A 379 -10.16 26.42 -13.81
CA ILE A 379 -9.23 27.18 -14.66
C ILE A 379 -9.49 28.66 -14.39
N ALA A 380 -8.45 29.41 -14.08
CA ALA A 380 -8.52 30.83 -13.79
C ALA A 380 -7.80 31.64 -14.88
N ALA A 381 -8.20 32.89 -15.06
CA ALA A 381 -7.42 33.88 -15.78
C ALA A 381 -6.83 34.91 -14.83
N ASN A 382 -5.83 35.66 -15.28
CA ASN A 382 -5.14 36.69 -14.49
C ASN A 382 -5.98 37.97 -14.31
N ALA A 383 -7.14 37.82 -13.66
CA ALA A 383 -8.14 38.86 -13.51
C ALA A 383 -7.65 40.06 -12.68
N GLU A 384 -6.69 39.87 -11.78
CA GLU A 384 -6.05 40.97 -11.05
C GLU A 384 -5.20 41.86 -11.96
N ASN A 385 -4.71 41.32 -13.09
CA ASN A 385 -4.00 42.03 -14.13
C ASN A 385 -4.84 42.22 -15.41
N ASN A 386 -6.17 42.34 -15.28
CA ASN A 386 -7.14 42.56 -16.36
C ASN A 386 -7.36 41.39 -17.33
N GLY A 387 -6.90 40.19 -16.99
CA GLY A 387 -7.24 38.98 -17.72
C GLY A 387 -8.68 38.52 -17.48
N GLY A 388 -9.12 37.52 -18.23
CA GLY A 388 -10.44 36.94 -18.06
C GLY A 388 -10.63 35.65 -18.85
N ILE A 389 -11.57 34.79 -18.45
CA ILE A 389 -11.87 33.52 -19.11
C ILE A 389 -13.37 33.37 -19.38
N GLN A 390 -13.71 32.79 -20.53
CA GLN A 390 -15.09 32.51 -20.94
C GLN A 390 -15.16 31.18 -21.71
N SER A 391 -16.24 30.43 -21.52
CA SER A 391 -16.53 29.19 -22.25
C SER A 391 -17.42 29.46 -23.47
N LEU A 392 -17.08 28.85 -24.59
CA LEU A 392 -17.90 28.80 -25.80
C LEU A 392 -18.25 27.36 -26.13
N ASN A 393 -19.54 27.08 -26.37
CA ASN A 393 -20.01 25.79 -26.90
C ASN A 393 -19.78 25.72 -28.42
N ILE A 394 -18.54 25.93 -28.85
CA ILE A 394 -18.08 25.92 -30.23
C ILE A 394 -16.79 25.11 -30.28
N ALA A 395 -16.62 24.24 -31.29
CA ALA A 395 -15.40 23.47 -31.45
C ALA A 395 -14.20 24.40 -31.73
N PHE A 396 -13.02 24.03 -31.23
CA PHE A 396 -11.80 24.85 -31.29
C PHE A 396 -11.46 25.37 -32.70
N ALA A 397 -11.65 24.53 -33.71
CA ALA A 397 -11.40 24.86 -35.11
C ALA A 397 -12.41 25.86 -35.70
N ASP A 398 -13.59 25.98 -35.10
CA ASP A 398 -14.69 26.85 -35.56
C ASP A 398 -14.76 28.17 -34.77
N VAL A 399 -13.84 28.40 -33.82
CA VAL A 399 -13.72 29.68 -33.11
C VAL A 399 -12.81 30.61 -33.91
N ASP A 400 -13.46 31.47 -34.71
CA ASP A 400 -12.79 32.46 -35.57
C ASP A 400 -12.70 33.85 -34.94
N GLU A 401 -13.55 34.17 -33.94
CA GLU A 401 -13.62 35.49 -33.30
C GLU A 401 -13.82 35.36 -31.78
N ALA A 402 -13.00 36.08 -31.01
CA ALA A 402 -13.08 36.18 -29.57
C ALA A 402 -14.26 37.09 -29.15
N PRO A 403 -15.02 36.71 -28.10
CA PRO A 403 -15.99 37.63 -27.49
C PRO A 403 -15.28 38.88 -26.93
N VAL A 404 -15.96 40.02 -26.94
CA VAL A 404 -15.43 41.28 -26.36
C VAL A 404 -15.92 41.55 -24.94
N GLU A 405 -16.90 40.80 -24.46
CA GLU A 405 -17.50 40.90 -23.13
C GLU A 405 -17.82 39.50 -22.59
N GLY A 406 -18.16 39.40 -21.31
CA GLY A 406 -18.62 38.14 -20.69
C GLY A 406 -17.51 37.32 -20.00
N TYR A 407 -16.30 37.86 -19.90
CA TYR A 407 -15.20 37.20 -19.21
C TYR A 407 -15.40 37.19 -17.68
N ALA A 408 -15.09 36.04 -17.07
CA ALA A 408 -15.06 35.84 -15.64
C ALA A 408 -13.60 35.63 -15.17
N ALA A 409 -13.38 35.64 -13.85
CA ALA A 409 -12.06 35.33 -13.30
C ALA A 409 -11.74 33.83 -13.35
N THR A 410 -12.76 32.97 -13.30
CA THR A 410 -12.61 31.51 -13.26
C THR A 410 -13.66 30.81 -14.13
N ASN A 411 -13.35 29.58 -14.53
CA ASN A 411 -14.21 28.68 -15.29
C ASN A 411 -14.08 27.23 -14.75
N ALA A 412 -15.20 26.51 -14.72
CA ALA A 412 -15.27 25.09 -14.38
C ALA A 412 -16.26 24.33 -15.29
N GLU A 413 -16.51 24.85 -16.50
CA GLU A 413 -17.50 24.29 -17.45
C GLU A 413 -16.86 23.43 -18.55
N TRP A 414 -15.54 23.26 -18.51
CA TRP A 414 -14.76 22.54 -19.53
C TRP A 414 -14.86 21.02 -19.42
N TYR A 415 -15.43 20.46 -18.35
CA TYR A 415 -15.47 19.01 -18.10
C TYR A 415 -16.84 18.46 -17.69
N ASN A 416 -17.00 17.15 -17.84
CA ASN A 416 -18.05 16.33 -17.24
C ASN A 416 -17.46 15.37 -16.21
N TYR A 417 -18.10 15.25 -15.05
CA TYR A 417 -17.78 14.23 -14.06
C TYR A 417 -18.68 13.01 -14.23
N THR A 418 -18.09 11.82 -14.42
CA THR A 418 -18.85 10.60 -14.76
C THR A 418 -19.59 9.97 -13.57
N GLY A 419 -19.16 10.26 -12.33
CA GLY A 419 -19.72 9.68 -11.11
C GLY A 419 -19.69 8.15 -11.16
N ASN A 420 -20.85 7.50 -11.05
CA ASN A 420 -20.94 6.03 -11.09
C ASN A 420 -21.03 5.45 -12.52
N THR A 421 -20.89 6.28 -13.56
CA THR A 421 -20.90 5.83 -14.96
C THR A 421 -19.48 5.44 -15.37
N PRO A 422 -19.24 4.24 -15.91
CA PRO A 422 -17.91 3.87 -16.42
C PRO A 422 -17.40 4.85 -17.50
N PRO A 423 -16.12 5.28 -17.47
CA PRO A 423 -15.16 5.05 -16.38
C PRO A 423 -15.55 5.81 -15.11
N THR A 424 -15.69 5.12 -13.97
CA THR A 424 -16.27 5.72 -12.76
C THR A 424 -15.36 6.77 -12.15
N HIS A 425 -15.94 7.85 -11.63
CA HIS A 425 -15.25 8.97 -10.97
C HIS A 425 -14.19 9.64 -11.85
N ALA A 426 -14.41 9.66 -13.17
CA ALA A 426 -13.52 10.30 -14.14
C ALA A 426 -13.95 11.75 -14.45
N VAL A 427 -12.98 12.59 -14.78
CA VAL A 427 -13.14 13.97 -15.25
C VAL A 427 -12.77 13.98 -16.73
N LEU A 428 -13.77 14.17 -17.59
CA LEU A 428 -13.60 14.11 -19.04
C LEU A 428 -13.89 15.47 -19.67
N PRO A 429 -13.01 16.03 -20.53
CA PRO A 429 -13.30 17.28 -21.23
C PRO A 429 -14.61 17.22 -22.02
N VAL A 430 -15.36 18.32 -22.04
CA VAL A 430 -16.58 18.44 -22.85
C VAL A 430 -16.19 18.64 -24.31
N GLU A 431 -16.61 17.71 -25.17
CA GLU A 431 -16.41 17.83 -26.61
C GLU A 431 -17.15 19.07 -27.16
N GLY A 432 -16.49 19.82 -28.04
CA GLY A 432 -17.07 21.01 -28.66
C GLY A 432 -17.14 22.24 -27.74
N VAL A 433 -16.44 22.23 -26.61
CA VAL A 433 -16.22 23.42 -25.77
C VAL A 433 -14.83 23.99 -26.04
N THR A 434 -14.76 25.30 -26.23
CA THR A 434 -13.52 26.07 -26.33
C THR A 434 -13.54 27.17 -25.29
N LEU A 435 -12.47 27.32 -24.53
CA LEU A 435 -12.26 28.42 -23.62
C LEU A 435 -11.61 29.57 -24.40
N VAL A 436 -12.09 30.78 -24.20
CA VAL A 436 -11.43 32.00 -24.67
C VAL A 436 -10.87 32.73 -23.46
N VAL A 437 -9.57 33.04 -23.52
CA VAL A 437 -8.83 33.77 -22.50
C VAL A 437 -8.51 35.15 -23.03
N GLN A 438 -8.88 36.19 -22.28
CA GLN A 438 -8.32 37.52 -22.45
C GLN A 438 -7.06 37.61 -21.60
N THR A 439 -5.92 37.90 -22.22
CA THR A 439 -4.62 37.98 -21.53
C THR A 439 -4.44 39.35 -20.85
N PRO A 440 -3.54 39.50 -19.87
CA PRO A 440 -3.23 40.78 -19.22
C PRO A 440 -2.82 41.89 -20.19
N ASP A 441 -2.19 41.53 -21.30
CA ASP A 441 -1.76 42.46 -22.36
C ASP A 441 -2.93 42.90 -23.27
N GLY A 442 -4.13 42.35 -23.08
CA GLY A 442 -5.33 42.67 -23.83
C GLY A 442 -5.47 41.90 -25.15
N ASN A 443 -4.65 40.86 -25.35
CA ASN A 443 -4.78 39.90 -26.44
C ASN A 443 -5.81 38.82 -26.09
N TYR A 444 -6.12 37.97 -27.07
CA TYR A 444 -7.02 36.84 -26.88
C TYR A 444 -6.34 35.52 -27.24
N ALA A 445 -6.66 34.47 -26.48
CA ALA A 445 -6.28 33.11 -26.78
C ALA A 445 -7.51 32.20 -26.80
N LYS A 446 -7.54 31.21 -27.68
CA LYS A 446 -8.50 30.10 -27.61
C LYS A 446 -7.79 28.86 -27.09
N VAL A 447 -8.46 28.09 -26.23
CA VAL A 447 -7.91 26.93 -25.53
C VAL A 447 -8.93 25.79 -25.54
N ARG A 448 -8.52 24.58 -25.91
CA ARG A 448 -9.31 23.36 -25.73
C ARG A 448 -8.54 22.37 -24.87
N ILE A 449 -9.14 21.99 -23.73
CA ILE A 449 -8.60 20.93 -22.88
C ILE A 449 -8.77 19.58 -23.58
N ILE A 450 -7.68 18.82 -23.67
CA ILE A 450 -7.60 17.50 -24.29
C ILE A 450 -7.61 16.41 -23.23
N SER A 451 -6.86 16.58 -22.15
CA SER A 451 -6.77 15.63 -21.04
C SER A 451 -6.62 16.34 -19.69
N TYR A 452 -7.09 15.66 -18.65
CA TYR A 452 -6.90 15.99 -17.23
C TYR A 452 -5.95 15.00 -16.53
N TYR A 453 -5.45 14.01 -17.26
CA TYR A 453 -4.62 12.92 -16.75
C TYR A 453 -3.27 12.91 -17.45
N GLU A 454 -2.24 12.56 -16.69
CA GLU A 454 -0.84 12.51 -17.15
C GLU A 454 -0.69 11.57 -18.34
N GLY A 455 0.05 12.00 -19.36
CA GLY A 455 0.34 11.24 -20.56
C GLY A 455 -0.83 11.17 -21.55
N ASN A 456 -1.90 11.95 -21.33
CA ASN A 456 -3.08 12.01 -22.22
C ASN A 456 -3.62 10.62 -22.61
N PRO A 457 -4.05 9.79 -21.64
CA PRO A 457 -4.43 8.41 -21.87
C PRO A 457 -5.75 8.27 -22.65
N ASP A 458 -5.93 7.13 -23.30
CA ASP A 458 -7.24 6.74 -23.84
C ASP A 458 -8.20 6.41 -22.69
N THR A 459 -9.07 7.37 -22.38
CA THR A 459 -10.05 7.27 -21.28
C THR A 459 -11.12 6.19 -21.48
N SER A 460 -11.18 5.55 -22.66
CA SER A 460 -12.05 4.40 -22.93
C SER A 460 -11.38 3.04 -22.77
N SER A 461 -10.07 3.02 -22.55
CA SER A 461 -9.28 1.79 -22.41
C SER A 461 -9.54 1.04 -21.10
N GLU A 462 -9.31 -0.27 -21.10
CA GLU A 462 -9.35 -1.07 -19.87
C GLU A 462 -8.28 -0.61 -18.88
N GLU A 463 -7.09 -0.25 -19.37
CA GLU A 463 -5.97 0.25 -18.58
C GLU A 463 -6.38 1.47 -17.75
N PHE A 464 -6.99 2.48 -18.38
CA PHE A 464 -7.49 3.67 -17.66
C PHE A 464 -8.56 3.36 -16.60
N ILE A 465 -9.32 2.27 -16.77
CA ILE A 465 -10.37 1.83 -15.84
C ILE A 465 -9.76 1.12 -14.63
N THR A 466 -8.72 0.30 -14.83
CA THR A 466 -8.11 -0.52 -13.78
C THR A 466 -6.92 0.14 -13.09
N ASP A 467 -6.15 0.94 -13.82
CA ASP A 467 -4.91 1.57 -13.39
C ASP A 467 -4.84 2.99 -13.96
N ARG A 468 -5.59 3.90 -13.32
CA ARG A 468 -5.80 5.26 -13.84
C ARG A 468 -4.54 6.11 -13.62
N PRO A 469 -4.00 6.76 -14.67
CA PRO A 469 -2.90 7.71 -14.53
C PRO A 469 -3.26 8.89 -13.61
N ASP A 470 -2.23 9.56 -13.10
CA ASP A 470 -2.41 10.64 -12.14
C ASP A 470 -3.31 11.75 -12.71
N PRO A 471 -4.37 12.17 -11.98
CA PRO A 471 -5.21 13.29 -12.37
C PRO A 471 -4.50 14.63 -12.15
N ARG A 472 -5.10 15.72 -12.65
CA ARG A 472 -4.56 17.08 -12.56
C ARG A 472 -3.26 17.25 -13.35
N TYR A 473 -3.20 16.64 -14.53
CA TYR A 473 -2.21 16.98 -15.54
C TYR A 473 -2.97 17.42 -16.78
N PHE A 474 -2.90 18.71 -17.08
CA PHE A 474 -3.61 19.32 -18.18
C PHE A 474 -2.80 19.19 -19.46
N THR A 475 -3.38 18.48 -20.42
CA THR A 475 -2.97 18.57 -21.82
C THR A 475 -3.99 19.42 -22.55
N PHE A 476 -3.56 20.46 -23.26
CA PHE A 476 -4.47 21.36 -23.98
C PHE A 476 -3.84 21.92 -25.25
N GLU A 477 -4.70 22.16 -26.24
CA GLU A 477 -4.36 22.89 -27.45
C GLU A 477 -4.75 24.36 -27.28
N TYR A 478 -3.89 25.28 -27.67
CA TYR A 478 -4.18 26.71 -27.59
C TYR A 478 -3.66 27.48 -28.80
N ALA A 479 -4.18 28.68 -29.02
CA ALA A 479 -3.75 29.58 -30.09
C ALA A 479 -3.88 31.02 -29.59
N VAL A 480 -2.79 31.78 -29.62
CA VAL A 480 -2.74 33.17 -29.13
C VAL A 480 -2.72 34.16 -30.28
N GLN A 481 -3.68 35.06 -30.29
CA GLN A 481 -3.74 36.17 -31.20
C GLN A 481 -2.89 37.32 -30.62
N THR A 482 -1.86 37.80 -31.31
CA THR A 482 -0.89 38.78 -30.73
C THR A 482 -0.95 40.19 -31.33
N ASP A 483 -1.88 40.44 -32.25
CA ASP A 483 -2.00 41.73 -32.96
C ASP A 483 -3.06 42.69 -32.37
N GLY A 484 -3.57 42.39 -31.18
CA GLY A 484 -4.68 43.09 -30.51
C GLY A 484 -6.05 43.05 -31.21
N SER A 485 -6.23 42.30 -32.31
CA SER A 485 -7.55 42.02 -32.88
C SER A 485 -8.32 40.97 -32.07
N VAL A 486 -9.54 40.65 -32.49
CA VAL A 486 -10.35 39.57 -31.89
C VAL A 486 -10.38 38.32 -32.78
N TYR A 487 -9.65 38.30 -33.90
CA TYR A 487 -9.78 37.25 -34.90
C TYR A 487 -8.68 36.19 -34.76
N PHE A 488 -9.06 34.91 -34.83
CA PHE A 488 -8.18 33.74 -34.78
C PHE A 488 -7.95 33.10 -36.16
N GLU A 489 -8.23 33.83 -37.24
CA GLU A 489 -8.00 33.39 -38.63
C GLU A 489 -6.57 32.92 -38.87
#